data_AF-A0A350IAG1-F1
#
_entry.id   AF-A0A350IAG1-F1
#
_cell.length_a   1.000
_cell.length_b   1.000
_cell.length_c   1.000
_cell.angle_alpha   90.00
_cell.angle_beta   90.00
_cell.angle_gamma   90.00
#
_symmetry.space_group_name_H-M   'P 1'
#
loop_
_entity.id
_entity.type
_entity.pdbx_description
1 polymer ?
#
loop_
_entity_poly.entity_id
_entity_poly.type
_entity_poly.pdbx_seq_one_letter_code
_entity_poly.pdbx_strand_id
1 'polypeptide(L)'
;MMNKILGVLIALGLSSVVLGATTDNEIFLEQVGDTLTLTIDQVGYGNKFGGTIVSGAVATDMLITGSSVTFNLDQIGNQNQLFGPITLDSSAIDMVFTGDSNIFDWSIGSTGSADSLDLDLAVTGSSNTWDFDLGSAATGESLNYDLTLIGSTNVFNTDIDYDNVVWNWEITGSRNNIWTIQKEDNQSMIWDFEGDDADIDVTQMDEDQLLTV
;
A
#
# COMPACT_ATOMS: atom_id res chain seq x y z
N MET A 1 22.53 72.13 -24.92
CA MET A 1 23.49 71.39 -24.07
C MET A 1 22.94 69.99 -23.82
N MET A 2 23.82 69.00 -23.64
CA MET A 2 23.51 67.56 -23.61
C MET A 2 23.76 66.98 -22.21
N ASN A 3 23.30 65.74 -21.97
CA ASN A 3 23.48 64.90 -20.76
C ASN A 3 22.55 65.21 -19.56
N LYS A 4 21.97 64.22 -18.86
CA LYS A 4 22.09 62.74 -18.93
C LYS A 4 20.75 62.06 -18.61
N ILE A 5 20.53 60.87 -19.17
CA ILE A 5 19.43 59.96 -18.82
C ILE A 5 19.72 59.35 -17.44
N LEU A 6 18.69 59.20 -16.60
CA LEU A 6 18.65 58.18 -15.56
C LEU A 6 17.22 57.67 -15.40
N GLY A 7 16.86 56.64 -16.18
CA GLY A 7 15.59 55.95 -16.03
C GLY A 7 15.64 55.00 -14.83
N VAL A 8 14.62 55.05 -13.97
CA VAL A 8 14.44 54.07 -12.90
C VAL A 8 13.28 53.17 -13.30
N LEU A 9 13.60 52.04 -13.92
CA LEU A 9 12.64 50.98 -14.23
C LEU A 9 12.40 50.17 -12.95
N ILE A 10 11.33 50.50 -12.21
CA ILE A 10 10.89 49.67 -11.07
C ILE A 10 10.15 48.44 -11.63
N ALA A 11 10.93 47.47 -12.08
CA ALA A 11 10.45 46.10 -12.28
C ALA A 11 10.34 45.43 -10.90
N LEU A 12 9.25 45.71 -10.17
CA LEU A 12 8.88 44.88 -9.03
C LEU A 12 8.54 43.51 -9.60
N GLY A 13 9.41 42.53 -9.35
CA GLY A 13 9.25 41.19 -9.86
C GLY A 13 7.92 40.61 -9.41
N LEU A 14 7.09 40.21 -10.37
CA LEU A 14 6.09 39.19 -10.12
C LEU A 14 6.85 37.93 -9.70
N SER A 15 6.98 37.74 -8.39
CA SER A 15 7.23 36.41 -7.85
C SER A 15 5.97 35.60 -8.11
N SER A 16 5.88 35.03 -9.31
CA SER A 16 5.12 33.82 -9.54
C SER A 16 5.75 32.73 -8.66
N VAL A 17 5.38 32.75 -7.37
CA VAL A 17 5.49 31.57 -6.54
C VAL A 17 4.52 30.59 -7.17
N VAL A 18 5.05 29.71 -8.02
CA VAL A 18 4.30 28.59 -8.59
C VAL A 18 4.04 27.64 -7.43
N LEU A 19 2.90 27.86 -6.75
CA LEU A 19 2.38 26.95 -5.76
C LEU A 19 1.57 25.88 -6.50
N GLY A 20 2.21 24.73 -6.74
CA GLY A 20 1.58 23.49 -7.21
C GLY A 20 1.94 23.06 -8.63
N ALA A 21 2.73 21.99 -8.74
CA ALA A 21 2.57 20.85 -9.66
C ALA A 21 3.79 19.91 -9.54
N THR A 22 3.65 18.77 -8.85
CA THR A 22 4.65 17.68 -8.79
C THR A 22 3.95 16.33 -8.90
N THR A 23 3.60 15.92 -10.11
CA THR A 23 3.01 14.61 -10.42
C THR A 23 3.61 14.07 -11.70
N ASP A 24 3.96 12.79 -11.68
CA ASP A 24 3.81 11.81 -12.77
C ASP A 24 4.52 10.52 -12.32
N ASN A 25 3.72 9.58 -11.80
CA ASN A 25 3.78 8.18 -12.20
C ASN A 25 2.41 7.61 -11.86
N GLU A 26 1.60 7.34 -12.88
CA GLU A 26 0.18 6.98 -12.76
C GLU A 26 -0.14 5.90 -13.79
N ILE A 27 -0.84 4.83 -13.38
CA ILE A 27 -1.21 3.69 -14.23
C ILE A 27 -2.65 3.25 -13.91
N PHE A 28 -3.33 2.78 -14.96
CA PHE A 28 -4.73 2.38 -14.99
C PHE A 28 -4.79 0.93 -15.51
N LEU A 29 -5.50 0.02 -14.81
CA LEU A 29 -5.64 -1.38 -15.23
C LEU A 29 -7.05 -1.94 -14.97
N GLU A 30 -7.69 -2.36 -16.05
CA GLU A 30 -8.84 -3.26 -16.04
C GLU A 30 -8.39 -4.63 -16.57
N GLN A 31 -8.49 -5.68 -15.74
CA GLN A 31 -8.18 -7.05 -16.13
C GLN A 31 -9.29 -7.99 -15.66
N VAL A 32 -9.78 -8.82 -16.60
CA VAL A 32 -10.73 -9.89 -16.32
C VAL A 32 -10.31 -11.13 -17.10
N GLY A 33 -10.10 -12.24 -16.38
CA GLY A 33 -9.81 -13.55 -16.96
C GLY A 33 -8.90 -14.40 -16.07
N ASP A 34 -8.93 -15.71 -16.29
CA ASP A 34 -8.42 -16.71 -15.36
C ASP A 34 -6.95 -16.54 -14.97
N THR A 35 -6.08 -16.01 -15.84
CA THR A 35 -4.63 -15.92 -15.60
C THR A 35 -4.04 -14.54 -15.90
N LEU A 36 -3.18 -14.02 -15.03
CA LEU A 36 -2.39 -12.81 -15.24
C LEU A 36 -0.95 -13.00 -14.76
N THR A 37 0.03 -12.56 -15.57
CA THR A 37 1.40 -12.31 -15.11
C THR A 37 1.73 -10.85 -15.39
N LEU A 38 2.00 -10.07 -14.36
CA LEU A 38 2.14 -8.62 -14.40
C LEU A 38 3.43 -8.19 -13.69
N THR A 39 4.17 -7.26 -14.30
CA THR A 39 5.35 -6.62 -13.69
C THR A 39 5.28 -5.12 -13.97
N ILE A 40 5.47 -4.30 -12.95
CA ILE A 40 5.35 -2.85 -13.03
C ILE A 40 6.53 -2.17 -12.32
N ASP A 41 7.34 -1.44 -13.08
CA ASP A 41 8.45 -0.65 -12.54
C ASP A 41 8.11 0.86 -12.61
N GLN A 42 7.67 1.45 -11.50
CA GLN A 42 7.41 2.89 -11.36
C GLN A 42 8.60 3.60 -10.70
N VAL A 43 9.59 3.96 -11.51
CA VAL A 43 10.75 4.76 -11.06
C VAL A 43 10.49 6.25 -11.30
N GLY A 44 10.37 7.05 -10.25
CA GLY A 44 10.05 8.48 -10.38
C GLY A 44 9.55 9.16 -9.11
N TYR A 45 9.29 10.46 -9.20
CA TYR A 45 8.97 11.34 -8.06
C TYR A 45 7.44 11.50 -7.85
N GLY A 46 6.62 10.48 -8.16
CA GLY A 46 5.16 10.67 -8.33
C GLY A 46 4.21 9.46 -8.18
N ASN A 47 4.67 8.29 -7.76
CA ASN A 47 4.07 6.96 -8.02
C ASN A 47 2.62 6.67 -7.51
N LYS A 48 1.78 6.08 -8.38
CA LYS A 48 0.37 5.73 -8.17
C LYS A 48 0.00 4.54 -9.08
N PHE A 49 -0.71 3.54 -8.58
CA PHE A 49 -1.38 2.53 -9.40
C PHE A 49 -2.71 2.16 -8.73
N GLY A 50 -3.85 2.22 -9.42
CA GLY A 50 -5.09 1.84 -8.72
C GLY A 50 -6.46 2.33 -9.20
N GLY A 51 -7.44 2.08 -8.33
CA GLY A 51 -8.68 2.83 -8.25
C GLY A 51 -9.13 2.93 -6.77
N THR A 52 -9.23 4.09 -6.12
CA THR A 52 -8.91 5.46 -6.57
C THR A 52 -8.34 6.35 -5.47
N ILE A 53 -7.42 7.26 -5.80
CA ILE A 53 -6.98 8.37 -4.95
C ILE A 53 -7.07 9.70 -5.70
N VAL A 54 -7.73 10.71 -5.15
CA VAL A 54 -7.80 12.08 -5.72
C VAL A 54 -7.71 13.11 -4.57
N SER A 55 -6.86 14.13 -4.60
CA SER A 55 -5.98 14.59 -5.68
C SER A 55 -4.53 14.14 -5.49
N GLY A 56 -4.30 12.85 -5.76
CA GLY A 56 -2.99 12.19 -5.90
C GLY A 56 -2.46 11.95 -7.35
N ALA A 57 -3.22 11.58 -8.38
CA ALA A 57 -4.67 11.65 -8.58
C ALA A 57 -5.33 10.54 -9.45
N VAL A 58 -4.89 9.28 -9.38
CA VAL A 58 -5.52 8.18 -10.17
C VAL A 58 -6.96 7.91 -9.73
N ALA A 59 -7.90 8.14 -10.65
CA ALA A 59 -9.33 8.26 -10.39
C ALA A 59 -10.21 7.11 -10.95
N THR A 60 -9.61 5.93 -11.14
CA THR A 60 -10.07 4.58 -11.61
C THR A 60 -9.32 4.27 -12.90
N ASP A 61 -8.69 3.11 -13.11
CA ASP A 61 -9.17 1.77 -12.72
C ASP A 61 -8.11 0.92 -12.01
N MET A 62 -8.54 0.23 -10.95
CA MET A 62 -8.03 -1.08 -10.58
C MET A 62 -9.21 -2.01 -10.42
N LEU A 63 -9.27 -3.01 -11.29
CA LEU A 63 -10.03 -4.21 -11.08
C LEU A 63 -9.21 -5.34 -11.69
N ILE A 64 -8.52 -6.09 -10.83
CA ILE A 64 -7.88 -7.35 -11.18
C ILE A 64 -8.85 -8.44 -10.77
N THR A 65 -9.23 -9.30 -11.71
CA THR A 65 -10.14 -10.44 -11.52
C THR A 65 -9.56 -11.64 -12.25
N GLY A 66 -8.97 -12.58 -11.51
CA GLY A 66 -8.40 -13.78 -12.09
C GLY A 66 -8.19 -14.91 -11.08
N SER A 67 -8.20 -16.14 -11.58
CA SER A 67 -8.01 -17.34 -10.77
C SER A 67 -6.55 -17.73 -10.53
N SER A 68 -5.61 -17.09 -11.22
CA SER A 68 -4.17 -17.29 -11.06
C SER A 68 -3.43 -16.02 -11.45
N VAL A 69 -3.07 -15.21 -10.46
CA VAL A 69 -2.37 -13.95 -10.65
C VAL A 69 -0.95 -14.06 -10.09
N THR A 70 0.04 -13.67 -10.90
CA THR A 70 1.41 -13.37 -10.46
C THR A 70 1.66 -11.89 -10.73
N PHE A 71 1.89 -11.09 -9.69
CA PHE A 71 2.01 -9.64 -9.81
C PHE A 71 3.21 -9.09 -9.06
N ASN A 72 4.11 -8.42 -9.77
CA ASN A 72 5.31 -7.78 -9.22
C ASN A 72 5.22 -6.25 -9.40
N LEU A 73 5.48 -5.47 -8.35
CA LEU A 73 5.41 -4.00 -8.37
C LEU A 73 6.59 -3.34 -7.63
N ASP A 74 7.39 -2.57 -8.37
CA ASP A 74 8.46 -1.73 -7.84
C ASP A 74 8.06 -0.24 -7.92
N GLN A 75 7.73 0.41 -6.80
CA GLN A 75 7.57 1.87 -6.72
C GLN A 75 8.82 2.51 -6.09
N ILE A 76 9.65 3.13 -6.93
CA ILE A 76 10.96 3.69 -6.54
C ILE A 76 10.96 5.21 -6.72
N GLY A 77 10.79 5.93 -5.61
CA GLY A 77 10.99 7.37 -5.48
C GLY A 77 9.93 8.04 -4.60
N ASN A 78 9.95 9.37 -4.56
CA ASN A 78 9.21 10.13 -3.56
C ASN A 78 7.80 10.51 -4.06
N GLN A 79 6.82 9.61 -3.84
CA GLN A 79 5.36 9.83 -3.68
C GLN A 79 4.60 8.51 -4.02
N ASN A 80 4.81 7.39 -3.30
CA ASN A 80 4.25 6.04 -3.55
C ASN A 80 2.79 5.85 -3.09
N GLN A 81 1.94 5.19 -3.91
CA GLN A 81 0.56 4.77 -3.58
C GLN A 81 0.08 3.54 -4.39
N LEU A 82 -0.61 2.59 -3.77
CA LEU A 82 -1.35 1.46 -4.40
C LEU A 82 -2.76 1.32 -3.79
N PHE A 83 -3.82 1.08 -4.57
CA PHE A 83 -5.21 1.18 -4.06
C PHE A 83 -6.28 0.43 -4.89
N GLY A 84 -7.21 -0.29 -4.25
CA GLY A 84 -8.16 -1.26 -4.84
C GLY A 84 -9.66 -1.01 -4.55
N PRO A 85 -10.57 -2.00 -4.68
CA PRO A 85 -10.39 -3.44 -4.41
C PRO A 85 -10.00 -4.31 -5.62
N ILE A 86 -9.65 -5.58 -5.34
CA ILE A 86 -9.40 -6.63 -6.35
C ILE A 86 -10.06 -7.96 -5.96
N THR A 87 -10.21 -8.86 -6.93
CA THR A 87 -10.75 -10.22 -6.74
C THR A 87 -9.74 -11.23 -7.22
N LEU A 88 -9.32 -12.11 -6.31
CA LEU A 88 -8.30 -13.12 -6.54
C LEU A 88 -8.86 -14.49 -6.19
N ASP A 89 -8.16 -15.50 -6.70
CA ASP A 89 -8.18 -16.90 -6.26
C ASP A 89 -6.71 -17.20 -5.85
N SER A 90 -6.18 -18.38 -6.17
CA SER A 90 -4.79 -18.79 -5.97
C SER A 90 -3.74 -17.86 -6.62
N SER A 91 -3.15 -16.94 -5.86
CA SER A 91 -2.32 -15.83 -6.37
C SER A 91 -1.03 -15.58 -5.58
N ALA A 92 -0.02 -14.98 -6.22
CA ALA A 92 1.25 -14.56 -5.63
C ALA A 92 1.58 -13.10 -6.00
N ILE A 93 1.94 -12.27 -5.02
CA ILE A 93 2.12 -10.83 -5.20
C ILE A 93 3.39 -10.33 -4.48
N ASP A 94 4.33 -9.75 -5.24
CA ASP A 94 5.58 -9.17 -4.74
C ASP A 94 5.55 -7.64 -4.87
N MET A 95 5.78 -6.89 -3.78
CA MET A 95 5.71 -5.42 -3.78
C MET A 95 6.90 -4.75 -3.08
N VAL A 96 7.51 -3.77 -3.74
CA VAL A 96 8.68 -3.02 -3.25
C VAL A 96 8.40 -1.51 -3.28
N PHE A 97 8.34 -0.87 -2.12
CA PHE A 97 8.23 0.59 -1.99
C PHE A 97 9.52 1.20 -1.45
N THR A 98 10.15 2.08 -2.23
CA THR A 98 11.33 2.85 -1.82
C THR A 98 11.06 4.34 -1.96
N GLY A 99 11.11 5.10 -0.86
CA GLY A 99 10.91 6.55 -0.86
C GLY A 99 10.06 7.10 0.29
N ASP A 100 10.04 8.43 0.45
CA ASP A 100 9.60 9.08 1.70
C ASP A 100 8.10 9.41 1.80
N SER A 101 7.22 8.74 1.06
CA SER A 101 5.75 8.96 1.11
C SER A 101 4.98 7.76 0.54
N ASN A 102 4.72 6.73 1.35
CA ASN A 102 4.11 5.45 0.98
C ASN A 102 2.65 5.36 1.48
N ILE A 103 1.73 4.93 0.61
CA ILE A 103 0.32 4.65 0.97
C ILE A 103 -0.17 3.37 0.25
N PHE A 104 -1.08 2.64 0.86
CA PHE A 104 -1.56 1.35 0.38
C PHE A 104 -2.98 1.05 0.89
N ASP A 105 -3.93 0.77 0.00
CA ASP A 105 -5.37 0.72 0.34
C ASP A 105 -6.20 -0.14 -0.65
N TRP A 106 -6.04 -1.45 -0.54
CA TRP A 106 -6.83 -2.50 -1.19
C TRP A 106 -8.01 -2.99 -0.31
N SER A 107 -8.91 -3.77 -0.90
CA SER A 107 -9.62 -4.81 -0.15
C SER A 107 -9.78 -6.01 -1.06
N ILE A 108 -9.43 -7.18 -0.56
CA ILE A 108 -9.43 -8.44 -1.32
C ILE A 108 -10.58 -9.30 -0.83
N GLY A 109 -11.24 -10.01 -1.73
CA GLY A 109 -12.23 -11.02 -1.37
C GLY A 109 -13.66 -10.51 -1.11
N SER A 110 -13.90 -9.19 -1.16
CA SER A 110 -15.22 -8.57 -0.94
C SER A 110 -16.36 -9.08 -1.85
N THR A 111 -16.04 -9.78 -2.95
CA THR A 111 -17.03 -10.38 -3.87
C THR A 111 -16.82 -11.87 -4.20
N GLY A 112 -15.95 -12.56 -3.45
CA GLY A 112 -15.63 -13.99 -3.61
C GLY A 112 -14.30 -14.32 -2.95
N SER A 113 -14.09 -15.57 -2.51
CA SER A 113 -12.88 -15.91 -1.77
C SER A 113 -11.65 -16.12 -2.66
N ALA A 114 -10.47 -15.75 -2.14
CA ALA A 114 -9.18 -16.18 -2.63
C ALA A 114 -8.75 -17.49 -1.94
N ASP A 115 -8.75 -18.62 -2.66
CA ASP A 115 -8.35 -19.93 -2.11
C ASP A 115 -6.92 -19.91 -1.52
N SER A 116 -6.01 -19.12 -2.09
CA SER A 116 -4.68 -18.87 -1.51
C SER A 116 -4.08 -17.54 -1.97
N LEU A 117 -3.46 -16.81 -1.04
CA LEU A 117 -2.66 -15.62 -1.33
C LEU A 117 -1.26 -15.76 -0.71
N ASP A 118 -0.23 -15.65 -1.54
CA ASP A 118 1.16 -15.45 -1.15
C ASP A 118 1.54 -13.99 -1.43
N LEU A 119 2.11 -13.31 -0.43
CA LEU A 119 2.17 -11.85 -0.39
C LEU A 119 3.46 -11.35 0.28
N ASP A 120 4.36 -10.81 -0.53
CA ASP A 120 5.63 -10.23 -0.10
C ASP A 120 5.58 -8.70 -0.19
N LEU A 121 5.91 -8.02 0.92
CA LEU A 121 5.96 -6.55 0.98
C LEU A 121 7.26 -6.02 1.59
N ALA A 122 8.07 -5.35 0.78
CA ALA A 122 9.32 -4.69 1.20
C ALA A 122 9.20 -3.16 1.15
N VAL A 123 9.50 -2.49 2.25
CA VAL A 123 9.33 -1.03 2.42
C VAL A 123 10.61 -0.40 2.96
N THR A 124 11.10 0.65 2.29
CA THR A 124 12.21 1.50 2.75
C THR A 124 11.84 2.97 2.58
N GLY A 125 11.50 3.66 3.68
CA GLY A 125 11.09 5.06 3.61
C GLY A 125 10.38 5.65 4.84
N SER A 126 10.26 6.97 4.87
CA SER A 126 10.00 7.73 6.11
C SER A 126 8.54 8.07 6.46
N SER A 127 7.55 7.86 5.57
CA SER A 127 6.14 8.20 5.83
C SER A 127 5.18 7.15 5.27
N ASN A 128 4.71 6.24 6.12
CA ASN A 128 4.02 4.99 5.76
C ASN A 128 2.53 5.02 6.16
N THR A 129 1.64 4.46 5.33
CA THR A 129 0.24 4.12 5.73
C THR A 129 -0.32 2.94 4.93
N TRP A 130 -0.93 1.97 5.63
CA TRP A 130 -1.56 0.77 5.08
C TRP A 130 -2.92 0.52 5.74
N ASP A 131 -3.94 0.13 4.97
CA ASP A 131 -5.15 -0.56 5.46
C ASP A 131 -5.36 -1.82 4.59
N PHE A 132 -5.46 -3.01 5.20
CA PHE A 132 -5.64 -4.29 4.50
C PHE A 132 -6.77 -5.10 5.12
N ASP A 133 -7.87 -5.21 4.38
CA ASP A 133 -8.98 -6.08 4.74
C ASP A 133 -9.14 -7.17 3.66
N LEU A 134 -8.90 -8.43 4.06
CA LEU A 134 -9.07 -9.62 3.23
C LEU A 134 -10.01 -10.61 3.91
N GLY A 135 -11.15 -10.86 3.27
CA GLY A 135 -12.03 -11.95 3.63
C GLY A 135 -13.37 -12.00 2.91
N SER A 136 -13.81 -13.23 2.62
CA SER A 136 -15.19 -13.63 2.89
C SER A 136 -15.17 -15.13 3.18
N ALA A 137 -15.04 -15.52 4.45
CA ALA A 137 -14.75 -16.88 4.89
C ALA A 137 -15.61 -17.96 4.21
N ALA A 138 -14.95 -18.81 3.43
CA ALA A 138 -15.43 -20.13 3.06
C ALA A 138 -14.73 -21.18 3.94
N THR A 139 -14.20 -22.26 3.37
CA THR A 139 -13.45 -23.26 4.13
C THR A 139 -12.20 -23.67 3.35
N GLY A 140 -11.03 -23.57 3.98
CA GLY A 140 -9.78 -24.06 3.41
C GLY A 140 -8.94 -23.03 2.66
N GLU A 141 -9.20 -21.75 2.86
CA GLU A 141 -8.33 -20.66 2.41
C GLU A 141 -6.97 -20.63 3.12
N SER A 142 -6.03 -19.85 2.59
CA SER A 142 -4.74 -19.61 3.22
C SER A 142 -4.15 -18.26 2.82
N LEU A 143 -3.51 -17.60 3.78
CA LEU A 143 -2.71 -16.39 3.57
C LEU A 143 -1.30 -16.63 4.07
N ASN A 144 -0.30 -16.47 3.20
CA ASN A 144 1.07 -16.18 3.62
C ASN A 144 1.34 -14.69 3.35
N TYR A 145 1.65 -13.93 4.39
CA TYR A 145 2.01 -12.52 4.30
C TYR A 145 3.33 -12.29 5.03
N ASP A 146 4.31 -11.77 4.32
CA ASP A 146 5.63 -11.40 4.82
C ASP A 146 5.88 -9.89 4.60
N LEU A 147 6.19 -9.15 5.68
CA LEU A 147 6.50 -7.71 5.67
C LEU A 147 7.94 -7.45 6.15
N THR A 148 8.72 -6.71 5.37
CA THR A 148 9.97 -6.07 5.84
C THR A 148 9.86 -4.55 5.71
N LEU A 149 9.97 -3.83 6.83
CA LEU A 149 9.80 -2.38 6.88
C LEU A 149 10.97 -1.68 7.59
N ILE A 150 11.67 -0.81 6.85
CA ILE A 150 12.71 0.08 7.40
C ILE A 150 12.27 1.54 7.21
N GLY A 151 11.89 2.22 8.29
CA GLY A 151 11.24 3.54 8.20
C GLY A 151 11.15 4.31 9.52
N SER A 152 11.04 5.64 9.45
CA SER A 152 11.03 6.49 10.66
C SER A 152 9.67 6.68 11.33
N THR A 153 8.59 6.56 10.56
CA THR A 153 7.20 6.70 11.03
C THR A 153 6.36 5.61 10.37
N ASN A 154 5.86 4.67 11.18
CA ASN A 154 5.28 3.42 10.72
C ASN A 154 3.87 3.31 11.31
N VAL A 155 2.86 3.29 10.45
CA VAL A 155 1.45 3.19 10.83
C VAL A 155 0.75 2.22 9.89
N PHE A 156 0.16 1.16 10.43
CA PHE A 156 -0.66 0.23 9.65
C PHE A 156 -1.72 -0.46 10.50
N ASN A 157 -2.81 -0.79 9.81
CA ASN A 157 -3.89 -1.65 10.27
C ASN A 157 -3.94 -2.89 9.35
N THR A 158 -4.26 -4.06 9.90
CA THR A 158 -4.58 -5.26 9.10
C THR A 158 -5.74 -6.04 9.73
N ASP A 159 -6.81 -6.29 8.95
CA ASP A 159 -7.90 -7.20 9.31
C ASP A 159 -7.90 -8.43 8.37
N ILE A 160 -7.58 -9.59 8.95
CA ILE A 160 -7.49 -10.86 8.24
C ILE A 160 -8.59 -11.79 8.73
N ASP A 161 -9.49 -12.16 7.81
CA ASP A 161 -10.67 -13.00 8.04
C ASP A 161 -10.53 -14.28 7.20
N TYR A 162 -9.63 -15.18 7.64
CA TYR A 162 -9.25 -16.41 6.94
C TYR A 162 -8.65 -17.52 7.80
N ASP A 163 -8.88 -18.76 7.36
CA ASP A 163 -8.15 -19.95 7.83
C ASP A 163 -6.66 -19.90 7.47
N ASN A 164 -5.84 -20.66 8.21
CA ASN A 164 -4.46 -21.03 7.84
C ASN A 164 -3.50 -19.85 7.63
N VAL A 165 -3.68 -18.76 8.38
CA VAL A 165 -2.88 -17.52 8.21
C VAL A 165 -1.46 -17.68 8.77
N VAL A 166 -0.49 -17.29 7.96
CA VAL A 166 0.90 -17.00 8.35
C VAL A 166 1.14 -15.51 8.13
N TRP A 167 1.39 -14.76 9.21
CA TRP A 167 1.66 -13.33 9.17
C TRP A 167 3.00 -13.03 9.83
N ASN A 168 4.04 -12.78 9.02
CA ASN A 168 5.37 -12.46 9.53
C ASN A 168 5.73 -10.99 9.25
N TRP A 169 6.36 -10.33 10.21
CA TRP A 169 6.79 -8.94 10.03
C TRP A 169 8.11 -8.58 10.74
N GLU A 170 9.00 -7.92 10.01
CA GLU A 170 10.27 -7.35 10.49
C GLU A 170 10.20 -5.82 10.36
N ILE A 171 10.31 -5.11 11.48
CA ILE A 171 10.19 -3.64 11.52
C ILE A 171 11.39 -3.00 12.20
N THR A 172 12.04 -2.07 11.50
CA THR A 172 13.03 -1.15 12.06
C THR A 172 12.53 0.30 11.99
N GLY A 173 12.32 0.97 13.13
CA GLY A 173 11.81 2.35 13.10
C GLY A 173 11.59 3.13 14.40
N SER A 174 11.54 4.45 14.28
CA SER A 174 11.59 5.39 15.42
C SER A 174 10.24 5.94 15.93
N ARG A 175 9.13 5.63 15.27
CA ARG A 175 7.74 5.93 15.68
C ARG A 175 6.85 4.87 15.08
N ASN A 176 6.15 4.11 15.90
CA ASN A 176 5.40 2.95 15.46
C ASN A 176 4.00 2.98 16.08
N ASN A 177 2.96 2.79 15.28
CA ASN A 177 1.58 2.63 15.73
C ASN A 177 0.95 1.51 14.90
N ILE A 178 0.79 0.34 15.50
CA ILE A 178 0.49 -0.92 14.82
C ILE A 178 -0.79 -1.51 15.41
N TRP A 179 -1.75 -1.83 14.56
CA TRP A 179 -2.92 -2.62 14.94
C TRP A 179 -3.11 -3.78 13.96
N THR A 180 -3.32 -4.98 14.49
CA THR A 180 -3.55 -6.18 13.66
C THR A 180 -4.54 -7.13 14.30
N ILE A 181 -5.45 -7.68 13.49
CA ILE A 181 -6.36 -8.75 13.87
C ILE A 181 -6.28 -9.93 12.90
N GLN A 182 -6.29 -11.13 13.47
CA GLN A 182 -6.53 -12.39 12.74
C GLN A 182 -7.79 -13.06 13.32
N LYS A 183 -8.67 -13.53 12.44
CA LYS A 183 -9.90 -14.29 12.72
C LYS A 183 -9.81 -15.70 12.11
N GLU A 184 -10.76 -16.57 12.43
CA GLU A 184 -10.82 -17.98 11.98
C GLU A 184 -9.68 -18.89 12.47
N ASP A 185 -9.56 -20.11 11.94
CA ASP A 185 -8.74 -21.19 12.51
C ASP A 185 -7.28 -21.22 12.00
N ASN A 186 -6.41 -21.87 12.77
CA ASN A 186 -5.01 -22.19 12.38
C ASN A 186 -4.12 -20.98 12.02
N GLN A 187 -4.21 -19.92 12.82
CA GLN A 187 -3.40 -18.70 12.68
C GLN A 187 -1.98 -18.85 13.25
N SER A 188 -1.03 -18.11 12.68
CA SER A 188 0.31 -17.89 13.22
C SER A 188 0.80 -16.47 12.94
N MET A 189 1.64 -15.96 13.84
CA MET A 189 2.29 -14.66 13.70
C MET A 189 3.72 -14.72 14.27
N ILE A 190 4.71 -14.22 13.51
CA ILE A 190 6.11 -14.11 13.95
C ILE A 190 6.58 -12.69 13.68
N TRP A 191 7.24 -12.07 14.66
CA TRP A 191 7.66 -10.67 14.55
C TRP A 191 9.06 -10.41 15.08
N ASP A 192 9.77 -9.51 14.39
CA ASP A 192 10.99 -8.86 14.88
C ASP A 192 10.79 -7.33 14.84
N PHE A 193 11.28 -6.65 15.87
CA PHE A 193 11.04 -5.23 16.09
C PHE A 193 12.26 -4.55 16.71
N GLU A 194 12.90 -3.66 15.94
CA GLU A 194 13.99 -2.80 16.39
C GLU A 194 13.57 -1.32 16.29
N GLY A 195 13.14 -0.73 17.42
CA GLY A 195 12.59 0.62 17.37
C GLY A 195 12.34 1.33 18.70
N ASP A 196 12.00 2.61 18.56
CA ASP A 196 11.60 3.54 19.64
C ASP A 196 10.14 3.99 19.44
N ASP A 197 9.55 4.63 20.47
CA ASP A 197 8.19 5.23 20.45
C ASP A 197 7.12 4.34 19.78
N ALA A 198 6.93 3.11 20.29
CA ALA A 198 6.00 2.13 19.74
C ALA A 198 4.69 1.98 20.54
N ASP A 199 3.58 1.94 19.83
CA ASP A 199 2.24 1.51 20.25
C ASP A 199 1.85 0.31 19.36
N ILE A 200 1.48 -0.83 19.96
CA ILE A 200 1.28 -2.11 19.24
C ILE A 200 0.14 -2.89 19.89
N ASP A 201 -0.96 -3.02 19.15
CA ASP A 201 -2.14 -3.81 19.49
C ASP A 201 -2.24 -5.05 18.59
N VAL A 202 -2.38 -6.23 19.20
CA VAL A 202 -2.53 -7.52 18.50
C VAL A 202 -3.77 -8.24 19.01
N THR A 203 -4.64 -8.66 18.10
CA THR A 203 -5.81 -9.48 18.39
C THR A 203 -5.76 -10.77 17.57
N GLN A 204 -5.98 -11.91 18.22
CA GLN A 204 -6.22 -13.20 17.56
C GLN A 204 -7.52 -13.76 18.13
N MET A 205 -8.41 -14.23 17.26
CA MET A 205 -9.71 -14.79 17.62
C MET A 205 -10.00 -16.05 16.82
N ASP A 206 -10.46 -17.11 17.49
CA ASP A 206 -11.03 -18.29 16.84
C ASP A 206 -12.47 -17.98 16.33
N GLU A 207 -12.96 -18.70 15.31
CA GLU A 207 -14.32 -18.56 14.71
C GLU A 207 -15.43 -18.45 15.78
N ASP A 208 -15.33 -19.30 16.82
CA ASP A 208 -16.30 -19.45 17.92
C ASP A 208 -16.54 -18.16 18.75
N GLN A 209 -15.72 -17.10 18.63
CA GLN A 209 -15.92 -15.84 19.36
C GLN A 209 -16.71 -14.78 18.57
N LEU A 210 -16.78 -14.85 17.24
CA LEU A 210 -17.48 -13.87 16.39
C LEU A 210 -19.01 -13.89 16.57
N LEU A 211 -19.57 -14.97 17.10
CA LEU A 211 -21.00 -15.22 17.24
C LEU A 211 -21.66 -14.68 18.53
N THR A 212 -20.95 -13.87 19.34
CA THR A 212 -21.41 -13.51 20.72
C THR A 212 -21.68 -12.03 21.00
N VAL A 213 -21.85 -11.19 19.97
CA VAL A 213 -22.24 -9.76 20.08
C VAL A 213 -23.64 -9.50 19.54
#